data_AF-A0A8S3BUP3-F1
#
_entry.id   AF-A0A8S3BUP3-F1
#
_cell.length_a   1.000
_cell.length_b   1.000
_cell.length_c   1.000
_cell.angle_alpha   90.00
_cell.angle_beta   90.00
_cell.angle_gamma   90.00
#
_symmetry.space_group_name_H-M   'P 1'
#
loop_
_entity.id
_entity.type
_entity.pdbx_description
1 polymer ?
#
loop_
_entity_poly.entity_id
_entity_poly.type
_entity_poly.pdbx_seq_one_letter_code
_entity_poly.pdbx_strand_id
1 'polypeptide(L)'
;MSLELLANELLLDIFEFLNVHNLFRAFHGLNTRIDQLLLIQLQKYYLDFRSIAKHDFEFFSQQHLTSINDRIISLHISEDIETPNLPELLLSHGYRISQLIHLKSLSIDSISSFDLLNQIILQCHELSYLTHLNIMIQN
;
A
#
# COMPACT_ATOMS: atom_id res chain seq x y z
N MET A 1 23.25 -10.31 18.13
CA MET A 1 23.45 -10.42 16.67
C MET A 1 23.09 -9.06 16.09
N SER A 2 24.00 -8.38 15.37
CA SER A 2 23.64 -7.11 14.73
C SER A 2 23.01 -7.40 13.38
N LEU A 3 21.77 -6.94 13.20
CA LEU A 3 21.02 -7.02 11.95
C LEU A 3 21.79 -6.37 10.78
N GLU A 4 22.62 -5.37 11.09
CA GLU A 4 23.44 -4.60 10.14
C GLU A 4 24.55 -5.44 9.49
N LEU A 5 24.93 -6.55 10.12
CA LEU A 5 25.95 -7.46 9.59
C LEU A 5 25.39 -8.47 8.59
N LEU A 6 24.06 -8.57 8.47
CA LEU A 6 23.44 -9.42 7.45
C LEU A 6 23.71 -8.86 6.06
N ALA A 7 23.95 -9.77 5.11
CA ALA A 7 24.01 -9.45 3.70
C ALA A 7 22.64 -8.96 3.20
N ASN A 8 22.64 -8.15 2.14
CA ASN A 8 21.41 -7.55 1.60
C ASN A 8 20.43 -8.63 1.13
N GLU A 9 20.93 -9.71 0.55
CA GLU A 9 20.15 -10.85 0.07
C GLU A 9 19.40 -11.52 1.22
N LEU A 10 20.07 -11.76 2.35
CA LEU A 10 19.44 -12.35 3.54
C LEU A 10 18.38 -11.44 4.15
N LEU A 11 18.59 -10.12 4.12
CA LEU A 11 17.57 -9.16 4.58
C LEU A 11 16.36 -9.16 3.65
N LEU A 12 16.57 -9.18 2.33
CA LEU A 12 15.48 -9.25 1.36
C LEU A 12 14.71 -10.57 1.48
N ASP A 13 15.38 -11.70 1.73
CA ASP A 13 14.75 -12.99 2.01
C ASP A 13 13.86 -12.91 3.27
N ILE A 14 14.35 -12.29 4.35
CA ILE A 14 13.53 -12.05 5.56
C ILE A 14 12.32 -11.19 5.22
N PHE A 15 12.51 -10.18 4.37
CA PHE A 15 11.43 -9.26 4.01
C PHE A 15 10.30 -9.93 3.22
N GLU A 16 10.55 -11.05 2.53
CA GLU A 16 9.50 -11.80 1.83
C GLU A 16 8.45 -12.41 2.76
N PHE A 17 8.78 -12.62 4.02
CA PHE A 17 7.86 -13.17 5.02
C PHE A 17 6.98 -12.11 5.68
N LEU A 18 7.17 -10.84 5.34
CA LEU A 18 6.53 -9.71 6.00
C LEU A 18 5.71 -8.89 5.00
N ASN A 19 4.51 -8.49 5.42
CA ASN A 19 3.73 -7.53 4.65
C ASN A 19 4.33 -6.12 4.79
N VAL A 20 3.86 -5.20 3.94
CA VAL A 20 4.31 -3.79 3.91
C VAL A 20 4.27 -3.16 5.30
N HIS A 21 3.20 -3.37 6.06
CA HIS A 21 3.07 -2.84 7.42
C HIS A 21 4.16 -3.35 8.36
N ASN A 22 4.35 -4.67 8.44
CA ASN A 22 5.36 -5.29 9.29
C ASN A 22 6.78 -4.85 8.90
N LEU A 23 7.03 -4.68 7.60
CA LEU A 23 8.30 -4.21 7.08
C LEU A 23 8.61 -2.79 7.56
N PHE A 24 7.69 -1.85 7.35
CA PHE A 24 7.90 -0.48 7.79
C PHE A 24 8.04 -0.39 9.31
N ARG A 25 7.11 -1.00 10.05
CA ARG A 25 7.10 -0.93 11.50
C ARG A 25 8.39 -1.49 12.13
N ALA A 26 8.95 -2.57 11.59
CA ALA A 26 10.11 -3.23 12.17
C ALA A 26 11.45 -2.63 11.70
N PHE A 27 11.53 -2.14 10.46
CA PHE A 27 12.81 -1.84 9.82
C PHE A 27 13.00 -0.39 9.39
N HIS A 28 11.92 0.39 9.28
CA HIS A 28 12.03 1.76 8.83
C HIS A 28 12.78 2.64 9.84
N GLY A 29 13.66 3.51 9.33
CA GLY A 29 14.42 4.45 10.14
C GLY A 29 15.55 3.82 10.96
N LEU A 30 15.80 2.51 10.83
CA LEU A 30 16.93 1.86 11.49
C LEU A 30 18.27 2.36 10.95
N ASN A 31 18.40 2.41 9.62
CA ASN A 31 19.50 3.07 8.93
C ASN A 31 19.20 3.18 7.42
N THR A 32 19.98 4.02 6.75
CA THR A 32 19.81 4.33 5.32
C THR A 32 19.91 3.11 4.41
N ARG A 33 20.77 2.12 4.73
CA ARG A 33 20.89 0.88 3.96
C ARG A 33 19.59 0.08 4.02
N ILE A 34 19.02 -0.07 5.21
CA ILE A 34 17.77 -0.81 5.42
C ILE A 34 16.60 -0.08 4.75
N ASP A 35 16.52 1.24 4.88
CA ASP A 35 15.48 2.02 4.19
C ASP A 35 15.53 1.88 2.66
N GLN A 36 16.73 1.83 2.07
CA GLN A 36 16.89 1.54 0.64
C GLN A 36 16.42 0.14 0.26
N LEU A 37 16.73 -0.87 1.08
CA LEU A 37 16.28 -2.24 0.87
C LEU A 37 14.76 -2.37 1.00
N LEU A 38 14.14 -1.65 1.94
CA LEU A 38 12.69 -1.57 2.04
C LEU A 38 12.09 -1.03 0.75
N LEU A 39 12.62 0.07 0.20
CA LEU A 39 12.16 0.61 -1.08
C LEU A 39 12.30 -0.40 -2.23
N ILE A 40 13.39 -1.17 -2.27
CA ILE A 40 13.56 -2.25 -3.27
C ILE A 40 12.52 -3.34 -3.07
N GLN A 41 12.27 -3.77 -1.83
CA GLN A 41 11.26 -4.79 -1.55
C GLN A 41 9.86 -4.31 -1.88
N LEU A 42 9.54 -3.04 -1.61
CA LEU A 42 8.22 -2.45 -1.89
C LEU A 42 7.99 -2.28 -3.39
N GLN A 43 9.04 -2.30 -4.22
CA GLN A 43 8.90 -2.43 -5.66
C GLN A 43 8.34 -3.79 -6.07
N LYS A 44 8.22 -4.77 -5.16
CA LYS A 44 7.38 -5.96 -5.37
C LYS A 44 5.90 -5.60 -5.27
N TYR A 45 5.46 -4.71 -6.17
CA TYR A 45 4.18 -4.61 -6.87
C TYR A 45 2.83 -4.66 -6.11
N TYR A 46 2.77 -5.10 -4.86
CA TYR A 46 1.55 -5.44 -4.13
C TYR A 46 1.51 -4.69 -2.79
N LEU A 47 0.59 -3.73 -2.69
CA LEU A 47 0.34 -3.00 -1.45
C LEU A 47 -0.92 -3.56 -0.79
N ASP A 48 -0.76 -4.08 0.42
CA ASP A 48 -1.87 -4.56 1.25
C ASP A 48 -1.98 -3.70 2.52
N PHE A 49 -3.04 -2.90 2.59
CA PHE A 49 -3.35 -1.97 3.66
C PHE A 49 -4.57 -2.39 4.48
N ARG A 50 -4.97 -3.67 4.45
CA ARG A 50 -6.14 -4.14 5.22
C ARG A 50 -6.03 -3.92 6.73
N SER A 51 -4.82 -3.95 7.29
CA SER A 51 -4.58 -3.82 8.73
C SER A 51 -3.37 -2.93 8.99
N ILE A 52 -3.23 -1.85 8.21
CA ILE A 52 -2.20 -0.85 8.47
C ILE A 52 -2.71 0.10 9.54
N ALA A 53 -1.86 0.47 10.49
CA ALA A 53 -2.19 1.51 11.46
C ALA A 53 -2.17 2.90 10.79
N LYS A 54 -3.05 3.80 11.23
CA LYS A 54 -3.23 5.13 10.60
C LYS A 54 -1.93 5.91 10.45
N HIS A 55 -1.13 5.98 11.51
CA HIS A 55 0.13 6.72 11.52
C HIS A 55 1.15 6.16 10.51
N ASP A 56 1.22 4.83 10.38
CA ASP A 56 2.09 4.17 9.40
C ASP A 56 1.61 4.43 7.97
N PHE A 57 0.29 4.40 7.75
CA PHE A 57 -0.28 4.73 6.46
C PHE A 57 -0.02 6.19 6.08
N GLU A 58 -0.26 7.14 6.98
CA GLU A 58 0.00 8.56 6.75
C GLU A 58 1.47 8.78 6.40
N PHE A 59 2.39 8.20 7.18
CA PHE A 59 3.81 8.25 6.90
C PHE A 59 4.15 7.68 5.53
N PHE A 60 3.70 6.47 5.22
CA PHE A 60 3.95 5.81 3.93
C PHE A 60 3.39 6.62 2.75
N SER A 61 2.15 7.08 2.90
CA SER A 61 1.46 7.86 1.88
C SER A 61 2.20 9.16 1.60
N GLN A 62 2.71 9.86 2.60
CA GLN A 62 3.40 11.14 2.41
C GLN A 62 4.83 10.99 1.89
N GLN A 63 5.54 9.94 2.29
CA GLN A 63 6.97 9.80 2.00
C GLN A 63 7.29 8.91 0.80
N HIS A 64 6.42 7.94 0.49
CA HIS A 64 6.78 6.84 -0.41
C HIS A 64 5.79 6.62 -1.54
N LEU A 65 4.48 6.76 -1.30
CA LEU A 65 3.47 6.37 -2.28
C LEU A 65 3.64 7.09 -3.63
N THR A 66 3.99 8.39 -3.64
CA THR A 66 4.25 9.15 -4.88
C THR A 66 5.46 8.61 -5.66
N SER A 67 6.51 8.11 -5.00
CA SER A 67 7.74 7.69 -5.69
C SER A 67 7.66 6.28 -6.28
N ILE A 68 6.60 5.53 -5.95
CA ILE A 68 6.39 4.16 -6.42
C ILE A 68 5.04 3.97 -7.14
N ASN A 69 4.25 5.03 -7.35
CA ASN A 69 2.88 4.93 -7.88
C ASN A 69 2.81 4.28 -9.27
N ASP A 70 3.83 4.52 -10.10
CA ASP A 70 4.05 3.94 -11.42
C ASP A 70 4.46 2.45 -11.37
N ARG A 71 4.63 1.88 -10.17
CA ARG A 71 5.08 0.49 -10.01
C ARG A 71 4.07 -0.37 -9.28
N ILE A 72 3.00 0.20 -8.74
CA ILE A 72 1.98 -0.56 -8.01
C ILE A 72 1.13 -1.34 -9.02
N ILE A 73 1.10 -2.66 -8.89
CA ILE A 73 0.31 -3.59 -9.71
C ILE A 73 -0.93 -4.06 -8.95
N SER A 74 -0.87 -4.12 -7.63
CA SER A 74 -2.00 -4.50 -6.80
C SER A 74 -2.12 -3.60 -5.58
N LEU A 75 -3.34 -3.20 -5.28
CA LEU A 75 -3.68 -2.41 -4.12
C LEU A 75 -4.87 -3.06 -3.40
N HIS A 76 -4.71 -3.30 -2.10
CA HIS A 76 -5.79 -3.71 -1.21
C HIS A 76 -5.97 -2.63 -0.14
N ILE A 77 -7.15 -2.03 -0.10
CA ILE A 77 -7.55 -1.05 0.91
C ILE A 77 -8.78 -1.56 1.66
N SER A 78 -8.87 -1.23 2.95
CA SER A 78 -10.03 -1.57 3.77
C SER A 78 -10.33 -0.49 4.78
N GLU A 79 -11.62 -0.30 5.10
CA GLU A 79 -12.03 0.35 6.34
C GLU A 79 -11.96 -0.68 7.47
N ASP A 80 -10.80 -0.77 8.10
CA ASP A 80 -10.57 -1.64 9.25
C ASP A 80 -10.71 -0.88 10.57
N ILE A 81 -10.89 -1.60 11.68
CA ILE A 81 -10.94 -1.06 13.04
C ILE A 81 -9.68 -0.26 13.37
N GLU A 82 -8.51 -0.69 12.90
CA GLU A 82 -7.24 0.00 13.17
C GLU A 82 -7.12 1.33 12.41
N THR A 83 -7.68 1.41 11.20
CA THR A 83 -7.70 2.65 10.39
C THR A 83 -9.05 2.83 9.72
N PRO A 84 -10.06 3.31 10.48
CA PRO A 84 -11.34 3.64 9.91
C PRO A 84 -11.14 4.72 8.83
N ASN A 85 -11.91 4.63 7.75
CA ASN A 85 -11.92 5.59 6.64
C ASN A 85 -10.59 5.67 5.86
N LEU A 86 -9.77 4.60 5.85
CA LEU A 86 -8.53 4.57 5.07
C LEU A 86 -8.71 4.93 3.58
N PRO A 87 -9.74 4.47 2.86
CA PRO A 87 -9.96 4.89 1.47
C PRO A 87 -10.20 6.40 1.34
N GLU A 88 -10.90 7.01 2.28
CA GLU A 88 -11.13 8.47 2.36
C GLU A 88 -9.83 9.21 2.64
N LEU A 89 -9.02 8.70 3.58
CA LEU A 89 -7.73 9.24 3.95
C LEU A 89 -6.77 9.22 2.75
N LEU A 90 -6.73 8.13 1.98
CA LEU A 90 -5.96 8.02 0.75
C LEU A 90 -6.30 9.17 -0.22
N LEU A 91 -7.58 9.38 -0.51
CA LEU A 91 -8.01 10.44 -1.43
C LEU A 91 -7.76 11.86 -0.88
N SER A 92 -7.90 12.05 0.44
CA SER A 92 -7.69 13.34 1.10
C SER A 92 -6.25 13.86 0.99
N HIS A 93 -5.27 12.93 0.89
CA HIS A 93 -3.87 13.26 0.61
C HIS A 93 -3.62 13.63 -0.86
N GLY A 94 -4.67 13.79 -1.67
CA GLY A 94 -4.58 14.17 -3.08
C GLY A 94 -4.24 13.00 -4.00
N TYR A 95 -4.20 11.77 -3.48
CA TYR A 95 -3.98 10.58 -4.29
C TYR A 95 -5.23 10.23 -5.07
N ARG A 96 -5.03 9.89 -6.34
CA ARG A 96 -6.06 9.34 -7.20
C ARG A 96 -5.68 7.92 -7.54
N ILE A 97 -6.64 7.01 -7.48
CA ILE A 97 -6.46 5.63 -7.92
C ILE A 97 -5.97 5.59 -9.37
N SER A 98 -6.41 6.54 -10.21
CA SER A 98 -5.96 6.64 -11.59
C SER A 98 -4.49 7.01 -11.79
N GLN A 99 -3.78 7.48 -10.76
CA GLN A 99 -2.32 7.67 -10.80
C GLN A 99 -1.56 6.33 -10.77
N LEU A 100 -2.21 5.24 -10.36
CA LEU A 100 -1.62 3.91 -10.32
C LEU A 100 -1.68 3.29 -11.72
N ILE A 101 -0.99 3.90 -12.68
CA ILE A 101 -1.14 3.63 -14.11
C ILE A 101 -0.85 2.17 -14.51
N HIS A 102 -0.15 1.40 -13.67
CA HIS A 102 0.17 -0.01 -13.89
C HIS A 102 -0.66 -0.98 -13.03
N LEU A 103 -1.67 -0.47 -12.32
CA LEU A 103 -2.53 -1.26 -11.45
C LEU A 103 -3.31 -2.30 -12.27
N LYS A 104 -3.14 -3.57 -11.91
CA LYS A 104 -3.86 -4.72 -12.47
C LYS A 104 -4.96 -5.22 -11.55
N SER A 105 -4.80 -5.03 -10.24
CA SER A 105 -5.73 -5.53 -9.23
C SER A 105 -6.03 -4.46 -8.19
N LEU A 106 -7.32 -4.20 -7.97
CA LEU A 106 -7.81 -3.36 -6.88
C LEU A 106 -8.79 -4.18 -6.03
N SER A 107 -8.52 -4.26 -4.73
CA SER A 107 -9.42 -4.85 -3.74
C SER A 107 -9.83 -3.81 -2.71
N ILE A 108 -11.13 -3.70 -2.46
CA ILE A 108 -11.72 -2.77 -1.50
C ILE A 108 -12.63 -3.56 -0.57
N ASP A 109 -12.29 -3.59 0.71
CA ASP A 109 -13.08 -4.29 1.74
C ASP A 109 -13.73 -3.29 2.70
N SER A 110 -14.98 -3.56 3.09
CA SER A 110 -15.70 -2.87 4.17
C SER A 110 -15.96 -1.38 3.94
N ILE A 111 -16.00 -0.90 2.68
CA ILE A 111 -16.26 0.51 2.39
C ILE A 111 -17.71 0.89 2.76
N SER A 112 -17.87 1.81 3.71
CA SER A 112 -19.19 2.24 4.20
C SER A 112 -19.79 3.37 3.37
N SER A 113 -18.95 4.17 2.73
CA SER A 113 -19.35 5.32 1.91
C SER A 113 -19.59 4.94 0.44
N PHE A 114 -20.86 4.92 0.04
CA PHE A 114 -21.25 4.63 -1.36
C PHE A 114 -20.74 5.69 -2.35
N ASP A 115 -20.70 6.95 -1.92
CA ASP A 115 -20.18 8.06 -2.75
C ASP A 115 -18.68 7.90 -2.99
N LEU A 116 -17.93 7.50 -1.97
CA LEU A 116 -16.50 7.21 -2.06
C LEU A 116 -16.24 6.03 -3.00
N LEU A 117 -17.01 4.95 -2.85
CA LEU A 117 -16.91 3.79 -3.73
C LEU A 117 -17.16 4.19 -5.19
N ASN A 118 -18.20 4.97 -5.47
CA ASN A 118 -18.49 5.48 -6.81
C ASN A 118 -17.33 6.33 -7.37
N GLN A 119 -16.72 7.20 -6.55
CA GLN A 119 -15.56 7.98 -6.97
C GLN A 119 -14.36 7.10 -7.33
N ILE A 120 -14.10 6.04 -6.57
CA ILE A 120 -13.04 5.08 -6.86
C ILE A 120 -13.33 4.31 -8.15
N ILE A 121 -14.56 3.81 -8.31
CA ILE A 121 -14.97 3.08 -9.52
C ILE A 121 -14.84 3.95 -10.76
N LEU A 122 -15.23 5.23 -10.70
CA LEU A 122 -15.08 6.15 -11.82
C LEU A 122 -13.62 6.32 -12.24
N GLN A 123 -12.69 6.40 -11.28
CA GLN A 123 -11.25 6.47 -11.55
C GLN A 123 -10.69 5.18 -12.15
N CYS A 124 -11.31 4.02 -11.86
CA CYS A 124 -10.88 2.74 -12.43
C CYS A 124 -11.02 2.69 -13.96
N HIS A 125 -11.92 3.49 -14.56
CA HIS A 125 -12.03 3.58 -16.02
C HIS A 125 -10.77 4.15 -16.70
N GLU A 126 -9.94 4.90 -15.96
CA GLU A 126 -8.69 5.45 -16.47
C GLU A 126 -7.54 4.41 -16.43
N LEU A 127 -7.73 3.27 -15.76
CA LEU A 127 -6.70 2.26 -15.54
C LEU A 127 -6.70 1.21 -16.65
N SER A 128 -5.87 1.43 -17.68
CA SER A 128 -5.82 0.55 -18.86
C SER A 128 -5.36 -0.89 -18.58
N TYR A 129 -4.70 -1.14 -17.45
CA TYR A 129 -4.21 -2.47 -17.07
C TYR A 129 -5.07 -3.16 -16.02
N LEU A 130 -6.11 -2.49 -15.50
CA LEU A 130 -6.96 -3.06 -14.47
C LEU A 130 -7.74 -4.25 -15.06
N THR A 131 -7.48 -5.43 -14.50
CA THR A 131 -8.10 -6.69 -14.93
C THR A 131 -8.89 -7.36 -13.81
N HIS A 132 -8.62 -6.99 -12.56
CA HIS A 132 -9.25 -7.54 -11.38
C HIS A 132 -9.74 -6.40 -10.49
N LEU A 133 -11.06 -6.36 -10.27
CA LEU A 133 -11.69 -5.47 -9.31
C LEU A 133 -12.48 -6.33 -8.33
N ASN A 134 -12.14 -6.28 -7.06
CA ASN A 134 -12.83 -6.99 -5.99
C ASN A 134 -13.40 -5.96 -5.00
N ILE A 135 -14.70 -6.04 -4.73
CA ILE A 135 -15.39 -5.13 -3.82
C ILE A 135 -16.17 -6.00 -2.84
N MET A 136 -15.80 -5.95 -1.57
CA MET A 136 -16.50 -6.65 -0.50
C MET A 136 -17.22 -5.65 0.39
N ILE A 137 -18.55 -5.67 0.34
CA ILE A 137 -19.43 -4.78 1.11
C ILE A 137 -19.86 -5.54 2.38
N GLN A 138 -19.72 -4.92 3.55
CA GLN A 138 -20.32 -5.44 4.78
C GLN A 138 -21.79 -4.99 4.85
N ASN A 139 -22.70 -5.95 5.05
CA ASN A 139 -24.14 -5.73 5.27
C ASN A 139 -24.43 -5.34 6.71
#